data_AF-A0A951AD83-F1
#
_entry.id   AF-A0A951AD83-F1
#
_cell.length_a   1.000
_cell.length_b   1.000
_cell.length_c   1.000
_cell.angle_alpha   90.00
_cell.angle_beta   90.00
_cell.angle_gamma   90.00
#
_symmetry.space_group_name_H-M   'P 1'
#
loop_
_entity.id
_entity.type
_entity.pdbx_description
1 polymer ?
#
loop_
_entity_poly.entity_id
_entity_poly.type
_entity_poly.pdbx_seq_one_letter_code
_entity_poly.pdbx_strand_id
1 'polypeptide(L)' 'MSDNSTTFVGNVPEYYDRELGPIIFADFADAMASRVTGFAPQRVLETCAGTGIVTRWLRDLLPAATTLTVTDLNPPML' A
#
# COMPACT_ATOMS: atom_id res chain seq x y z
N MET A 1 -21.05 13.49 12.22
CA MET A 1 -21.00 12.27 11.40
C MET A 1 -20.52 11.16 12.30
N SER A 2 -21.27 10.06 12.42
CA SER A 2 -20.86 8.90 13.22
C SER A 2 -19.66 8.24 12.53
N ASP A 3 -18.49 8.41 13.11
CA ASP A 3 -17.16 8.28 12.52
C ASP A 3 -16.62 6.84 12.62
N ASN A 4 -17.25 5.89 11.91
CA ASN A 4 -16.88 4.46 11.95
C ASN A 4 -16.52 3.87 10.57
N SER A 5 -16.53 4.67 9.50
CA SER A 5 -16.13 4.20 8.16
C SER A 5 -14.62 4.10 7.97
N THR A 6 -13.85 4.62 8.93
CA THR A 6 -12.39 4.65 8.89
C THR A 6 -11.75 3.54 9.71
N THR A 7 -12.52 2.79 10.51
CA THR A 7 -11.99 1.83 11.47
C THR A 7 -11.81 0.45 10.85
N PHE A 8 -10.55 0.08 10.58
CA PHE A 8 -10.16 -1.28 10.17
C PHE A 8 -9.57 -2.02 11.36
N VAL A 9 -10.37 -2.85 12.04
CA VAL A 9 -10.02 -3.53 13.30
C VAL A 9 -10.43 -5.00 13.29
N GLY A 10 -9.93 -5.75 14.29
CA GLY A 10 -10.15 -7.18 14.38
C GLY A 10 -9.48 -7.90 13.19
N ASN A 11 -10.18 -8.86 12.59
CA ASN A 11 -9.61 -9.71 11.55
C ASN A 11 -9.81 -9.13 10.13
N VAL A 12 -10.40 -7.94 10.00
CA VAL A 12 -10.67 -7.32 8.69
C VAL A 12 -9.38 -7.10 7.89
N PRO A 13 -8.30 -6.51 8.44
CA PRO A 13 -7.05 -6.35 7.70
C PRO A 13 -6.46 -7.68 7.22
N GLU A 14 -6.49 -8.72 8.05
CA GLU A 14 -5.93 -10.03 7.68
C GLU A 14 -6.70 -10.67 6.51
N TYR A 15 -8.02 -10.76 6.60
CA TYR A 15 -8.83 -11.33 5.50
C TYR A 15 -8.76 -10.46 4.24
N TYR A 16 -8.64 -9.14 4.41
CA TYR A 16 -8.43 -8.25 3.28
C TYR A 16 -7.09 -8.52 2.60
N ASP A 17 -5.98 -8.63 3.35
CA ASP A 17 -4.65 -8.87 2.77
C ASP A 17 -4.55 -10.22 2.06
N ARG A 18 -5.16 -11.26 2.65
CA ARG A 18 -5.01 -12.64 2.15
C ARG A 18 -5.97 -13.00 1.03
N GLU A 19 -7.19 -12.47 1.07
CA GLU A 19 -8.26 -12.91 0.18
C GLU A 19 -8.60 -11.82 -0.84
N LEU A 20 -9.30 -10.78 -0.41
CA LEU A 20 -9.94 -9.84 -1.33
C LEU A 20 -8.96 -8.83 -1.93
N GLY A 21 -8.00 -8.35 -1.14
CA GLY A 21 -7.03 -7.33 -1.50
C GLY A 21 -6.21 -7.70 -2.73
N PRO A 22 -5.56 -8.87 -2.79
CA PRO A 22 -4.79 -9.29 -3.97
C PRO A 22 -5.64 -9.34 -5.24
N ILE A 23 -6.88 -9.81 -5.14
CA ILE A 23 -7.80 -9.90 -6.28
C ILE A 23 -8.16 -8.51 -6.81
N ILE A 24 -8.41 -7.55 -5.92
CA ILE A 24 -8.81 -6.20 -6.33
C ILE A 24 -7.60 -5.37 -6.78
N PHE A 25 -6.44 -5.49 -6.12
CA PHE A 25 -5.37 -4.50 -6.22
C PHE A 25 -4.07 -4.98 -6.84
N ALA A 26 -3.83 -6.29 -7.05
CA ALA A 26 -2.51 -6.75 -7.54
C ALA A 26 -2.13 -6.13 -8.89
N ASP A 27 -3.02 -6.15 -9.87
CA ASP A 27 -2.76 -5.58 -11.21
C ASP A 27 -2.56 -4.06 -11.15
N PHE A 28 -3.32 -3.38 -10.29
CA PHE A 28 -3.16 -1.93 -10.09
C PHE A 28 -1.87 -1.59 -9.35
N ALA A 29 -1.43 -2.44 -8.43
CA ALA A 29 -0.21 -2.26 -7.68
C ALA A 29 1.02 -2.37 -8.58
N ASP A 30 1.08 -3.39 -9.44
CA ASP A 30 2.12 -3.51 -10.47
C ASP A 30 2.12 -2.28 -11.40
N ALA A 31 0.94 -1.93 -11.92
CA ALA A 31 0.80 -0.81 -12.84
C ALA A 31 1.15 0.54 -12.19
N MET A 32 0.90 0.71 -10.89
CA MET A 32 1.28 1.90 -10.14
C MET A 32 2.79 1.93 -9.89
N ALA A 33 3.35 0.84 -9.36
CA ALA A 33 4.76 0.77 -9.02
C ALA A 33 5.67 0.89 -10.26
N SER A 34 5.28 0.30 -11.38
CA SER A 34 5.95 0.48 -12.67
C SER A 34 5.98 1.95 -13.11
N ARG A 35 4.86 2.68 -12.97
CA ARG A 35 4.79 4.12 -13.28
C ARG A 35 5.66 4.95 -12.36
N VAL A 36 5.57 4.72 -11.05
CA VAL A 36 6.36 5.46 -10.05
C VAL A 36 7.85 5.26 -10.29
N THR A 37 8.29 4.02 -10.54
CA THR A 37 9.69 3.69 -10.82
C THR A 37 10.19 4.35 -12.10
N GLY A 38 9.34 4.51 -13.12
CA GLY A 38 9.66 5.21 -14.36
C GLY A 38 10.05 6.68 -14.18
N PHE A 39 9.70 7.31 -13.05
CA PHE A 39 10.14 8.67 -12.72
C PHE A 39 11.53 8.74 -12.07
N ALA A 40 12.18 7.60 -11.81
CA ALA A 40 13.45 7.49 -11.08
C ALA A 40 13.50 8.34 -9.79
N PRO A 41 12.51 8.21 -8.88
CA PRO A 41 12.41 9.09 -7.72
C PRO A 41 13.48 8.78 -6.69
N GLN A 42 14.01 9.82 -6.04
CA GLN A 42 14.86 9.65 -4.85
C GLN A 42 14.04 9.40 -3.58
N ARG A 43 12.80 9.87 -3.53
CA ARG A 43 11.90 9.75 -2.38
C ARG A 43 10.47 9.51 -2.84
N VAL A 44 9.79 8.57 -2.19
CA VAL A 44 8.38 8.25 -2.43
C VAL A 44 7.64 8.27 -1.09
N LEU A 45 6.48 8.92 -1.06
CA LEU A 45 5.53 8.85 0.03
C LEU A 45 4.30 8.07 -0.45
N GLU A 46 4.03 6.94 0.16
CA GLU A 46 2.79 6.18 -0.02
C GLU A 46 1.83 6.52 1.12
N THR A 47 0.63 6.98 0.77
CA THR A 47 -0.44 7.25 1.72
C THR A 47 -1.55 6.23 1.55
N CYS A 48 -2.24 5.90 2.64
CA CYS A 48 -3.29 4.89 2.64
C CYS A 48 -2.75 3.55 2.14
N ALA A 49 -1.62 3.12 2.72
CA ALA A 49 -0.93 1.90 2.33
C ALA A 49 -1.83 0.67 2.39
N GLY A 50 -2.91 0.72 3.17
CA GLY A 50 -3.73 -0.44 3.46
C GLY A 50 -2.83 -1.54 3.98
N THR A 51 -3.08 -2.79 3.60
CA THR A 51 -2.27 -3.95 4.02
C THR A 51 -0.93 -4.07 3.28
N GLY A 52 -0.47 -2.99 2.64
CA GLY A 52 0.85 -2.88 2.01
C GLY A 52 0.97 -3.59 0.65
N ILE A 53 -0.16 -3.84 -0.04
CA ILE A 53 -0.12 -4.49 -1.36
C ILE A 53 0.75 -3.66 -2.31
N VAL A 54 0.45 -2.38 -2.50
CA VAL A 54 1.22 -1.48 -3.37
C VAL A 54 2.64 -1.25 -2.84
N THR A 55 2.79 -1.11 -1.52
CA THR A 55 4.09 -1.00 -0.84
C THR A 55 5.07 -2.10 -1.26
N ARG A 56 4.61 -3.36 -1.34
CA ARG A 56 5.47 -4.49 -1.73
C ARG A 56 6.00 -4.32 -3.14
N TRP A 57 5.15 -3.98 -4.10
CA TRP A 57 5.56 -3.73 -5.48
C TRP A 57 6.48 -2.52 -5.60
N LEU A 58 6.20 -1.43 -4.88
CA LEU A 58 7.08 -0.25 -4.84
C LEU A 58 8.46 -0.60 -4.30
N ARG A 59 8.53 -1.29 -3.16
CA ARG A 59 9.81 -1.72 -2.56
C ARG A 59 10.61 -2.59 -3.53
N ASP A 60 9.94 -3.50 -4.25
CA ASP A 60 10.63 -4.48 -5.09
C ASP A 60 11.11 -3.88 -6.43
N LEU A 61 10.43 -2.85 -6.95
CA LEU A 61 10.78 -2.20 -8.22
C LEU A 61 11.64 -0.94 -8.07
N LEU A 62 11.51 -0.20 -6.96
CA LEU A 62 12.28 1.02 -6.76
C LEU A 62 13.78 0.72 -6.60
N PRO A 63 14.66 1.62 -7.10
CA PRO A 63 16.09 1.52 -6.81
C PRO A 63 16.34 1.48 -5.30
N ALA A 64 17.33 0.68 -4.86
CA ALA A 64 17.68 0.57 -3.44
C ALA A 64 18.08 1.90 -2.78
N ALA A 65 18.48 2.91 -3.57
CA ALA A 65 18.80 4.24 -3.09
C ALA A 65 17.57 5.14 -2.84
N THR A 66 16.38 4.71 -3.27
CA THR A 66 15.13 5.46 -3.08
C THR A 66 14.62 5.27 -1.66
N THR A 67 14.33 6.37 -0.96
CA THR A 67 13.62 6.31 0.32
C THR A 67 12.11 6.17 0.08
N LEU A 68 11.53 5.06 0.55
CA LEU A 68 10.08 4.86 0.57
C LEU A 68 9.55 5.06 1.98
N THR A 69 8.70 6.08 2.16
CA THR A 69 7.94 6.33 3.39
C THR A 69 6.51 5.88 3.19
N VAL A 70 6.00 5.05 4.09
CA VAL A 70 4.68 4.42 3.98
C VAL A 70 3.82 4.87 5.16
N THR A 71 2.60 5.32 4.89
CA THR A 71 1.68 5.78 5.93
C THR A 71 0.27 5.24 5.73
N ASP A 72 -0.39 4.95 6.85
CA ASP A 72 -1.82 4.70 6.92
C ASP A 72 -2.37 5.36 8.20
N LEU A 73 -3.65 5.72 8.17
CA LEU A 73 -4.33 6.24 9.35
C LEU A 73 -4.56 5.14 10.40
N ASN A 74 -4.74 3.90 9.95
CA ASN A 74 -5.07 2.76 10.79
C ASN A 74 -3.82 1.94 11.11
N PRO A 75 -3.38 1.88 12.39
CA PRO A 75 -2.25 1.05 12.78
C PRO A 75 -2.38 -0.43 12.36
N PRO A 76 -3.58 -1.06 12.37
CA PRO A 76 -3.72 -2.45 11.90
C PRO A 76 -3.55 -2.65 10.39
N MET A 77 -3.51 -1.58 9.59
CA MET A 77 -3.28 -1.68 8.15
C MET A 77 -1.78 -1.68 7.83
N LEU A 78 -0.95 -0.96 8.60
CA LEU A 78 0.52 -0.94 8.44
C LEU A 78 1.19 -2.22 8.93
#